data_AF-A0A1S3DCS5-F1
#
_entry.id   AF-A0A1S3DCS5-F1
#
_cell.length_a   1.000
_cell.length_b   1.000
_cell.length_c   1.000
_cell.angle_alpha   90.00
_cell.angle_beta   90.00
_cell.angle_gamma   90.00
#
_symmetry.space_group_name_H-M   'P 1'
#
loop_
_entity.id
_entity.type
_entity.pdbx_description
1 polymer ?
#
loop_
_entity_poly.entity_id
_entity_poly.type
_entity_poly.pdbx_seq_one_letter_code
_entity_poly.pdbx_strand_id
1 'polypeptide(L)'
;MYSYFNSLEKLDLSDNKLEYLNATFIAHISTSSNLTGLGLYDNPWSCNCNITPLHSYMYNNPGKFINVNRISCKDWTIPLLEMDMDLICSSILSTLISISIALGVLCLIVGILTLVYLRHRLRVTAWLAEHGVNRVLSRQPIRTDRAKPDADKIPMSGDKQENCILLPD
;
A
#
# COMPACT_ATOMS: atom_id res chain seq x y z
N MET A 1 20.40 -12.21 42.21
CA MET A 1 20.17 -10.77 41.97
C MET A 1 21.52 -10.08 42.14
N TYR A 2 22.15 -9.64 41.05
CA TYR A 2 23.54 -9.15 41.07
C TYR A 2 23.59 -7.76 41.73
N SER A 3 23.84 -7.70 43.06
CA SER A 3 23.77 -6.48 43.88
C SER A 3 24.83 -5.41 43.54
N TYR A 4 25.80 -5.76 42.70
CA TYR A 4 26.97 -4.95 42.36
C TYR A 4 26.64 -3.78 41.41
N PHE A 5 25.53 -3.87 40.65
CA PHE A 5 25.13 -2.83 39.69
C PHE A 5 24.52 -1.57 40.34
N ASN A 6 24.14 -1.65 41.62
CA ASN A 6 23.50 -0.53 42.32
C ASN A 6 24.47 0.61 42.64
N SER A 7 25.79 0.37 42.62
CA SER A 7 26.81 1.40 42.86
C SER A 7 27.54 1.83 41.58
N LEU A 8 27.13 1.31 40.41
CA LEU A 8 27.77 1.62 39.14
C LEU A 8 27.29 2.98 38.63
N GLU A 9 28.20 3.94 38.52
CA GLU A 9 27.88 5.30 38.06
C GLU A 9 28.19 5.53 36.58
N LYS A 10 29.31 5.00 36.10
CA LYS A 10 29.76 5.14 34.72
C LYS A 10 30.20 3.79 34.16
N LEU A 11 29.79 3.54 32.93
CA LEU A 11 30.16 2.37 32.16
C LEU A 11 30.44 2.81 30.73
N ASP A 12 31.68 2.66 30.29
CA ASP A 12 32.05 2.94 28.90
C ASP A 12 32.40 1.63 28.19
N LEU A 13 31.61 1.30 27.18
CA LEU A 13 31.78 0.16 26.28
C LEU A 13 31.92 0.63 24.82
N SER A 14 32.26 1.91 24.62
CA SER A 14 32.49 2.47 23.28
C SER A 14 33.67 1.84 22.56
N ASP A 15 33.73 1.99 21.24
CA ASP A 15 34.81 1.50 20.38
C ASP A 15 35.08 -0.01 20.55
N ASN A 16 34.00 -0.78 20.52
CA ASN A 16 34.03 -2.23 20.64
C ASN A 16 33.31 -2.89 19.45
N LYS A 17 33.23 -4.21 19.47
CA LYS A 17 32.52 -5.00 18.45
C LYS A 17 31.19 -5.54 18.96
N LEU A 18 30.50 -4.77 19.80
CA LEU A 18 29.20 -5.17 20.33
C LEU A 18 28.14 -4.99 19.24
N GLU A 19 27.40 -6.07 18.98
CA GLU A 19 26.29 -6.04 18.03
C GLU A 19 24.92 -5.93 18.73
N TYR A 20 24.81 -6.43 19.96
CA TYR A 20 23.60 -6.36 20.76
C TYR A 20 23.91 -6.40 22.26
N LEU A 21 22.99 -5.86 23.07
CA LEU A 21 23.00 -6.00 24.51
C LEU A 21 21.82 -6.90 24.93
N ASN A 22 22.06 -7.80 25.86
CA ASN A 22 21.02 -8.71 26.34
C ASN A 22 19.92 -7.91 27.07
N ALA A 23 18.65 -8.22 26.82
CA ALA A 23 17.51 -7.57 27.48
C ALA A 23 17.58 -7.63 29.02
N THR A 24 18.12 -8.71 29.59
CA THR A 24 18.33 -8.83 31.05
C THR A 24 19.36 -7.84 31.57
N PHE A 25 20.44 -7.61 30.83
CA PHE A 25 21.44 -6.60 31.16
C PHE A 25 20.83 -5.20 31.11
N ILE A 26 20.04 -4.91 30.07
CA ILE A 26 19.34 -3.62 29.92
C ILE A 26 18.34 -3.40 31.06
N ALA A 27 17.59 -4.44 31.44
CA ALA A 27 16.69 -4.39 32.59
C ALA A 27 17.47 -4.03 33.87
N HIS A 28 18.63 -4.64 34.11
CA HIS A 28 19.44 -4.33 35.28
C HIS A 28 19.99 -2.89 35.30
N ILE A 29 20.54 -2.40 34.20
CA ILE A 29 21.01 -0.99 34.14
C ILE A 29 19.85 0.01 34.23
N SER A 30 18.66 -0.36 33.75
CA SER A 30 17.46 0.47 33.85
C SER A 30 16.98 0.62 35.30
N THR A 31 17.17 -0.40 36.13
CA THR A 31 16.86 -0.35 37.57
C THR A 31 17.89 0.43 38.39
N SER A 32 19.10 0.67 37.86
CA SER A 32 20.14 1.41 38.57
C SER A 32 19.90 2.92 38.48
N SER A 33 19.62 3.54 39.62
CA SER A 33 19.46 5.00 39.73
C SER A 33 20.79 5.74 39.60
N ASN A 34 21.89 5.12 40.02
CA ASN A 34 23.20 5.76 40.12
C ASN A 34 23.94 5.83 38.79
N LEU A 35 23.54 5.02 37.80
CA LEU A 35 24.14 5.04 36.47
C LEU A 35 23.79 6.36 35.75
N THR A 36 24.81 7.17 35.49
CA THR A 36 24.71 8.51 34.90
C THR A 36 25.47 8.64 33.57
N GLY A 37 26.42 7.76 33.29
CA GLY A 37 27.20 7.81 32.05
C GLY A 37 27.39 6.43 31.42
N LEU A 38 26.73 6.21 30.27
CA LEU A 38 26.80 4.99 29.49
C LEU A 38 27.37 5.27 28.09
N GLY A 39 28.60 4.83 27.83
CA GLY A 39 29.24 4.96 26.52
C GLY A 39 29.00 3.71 25.67
N LEU A 40 28.25 3.84 24.57
CA LEU A 40 27.95 2.74 23.63
C LEU A 40 28.27 3.10 22.18
N TYR A 41 28.89 4.26 21.97
CA TYR A 41 29.20 4.78 20.64
C TYR A 41 30.29 3.96 19.95
N ASP A 42 30.40 4.09 18.62
CA ASP A 42 31.39 3.37 17.81
C ASP A 42 31.35 1.84 17.98
N ASN A 43 30.16 1.26 18.08
CA ASN A 43 29.95 -0.19 18.05
C ASN A 43 29.09 -0.55 16.82
N PRO A 44 29.30 -1.73 16.19
CA PRO A 44 28.55 -2.18 15.04
C PRO A 44 27.16 -2.74 15.45
N TRP A 45 26.28 -1.89 15.98
CA TRP A 45 24.98 -2.31 16.49
C TRP A 45 24.12 -2.96 15.39
N SER A 46 23.63 -4.17 15.67
CA SER A 46 22.72 -4.91 14.81
C SER A 46 21.29 -4.43 15.05
N CYS A 47 20.78 -3.62 14.12
CA CYS A 47 19.48 -2.98 14.25
C CYS A 47 18.34 -3.86 13.74
N ASN A 48 18.06 -4.90 14.53
CA ASN A 48 16.93 -5.81 14.39
C ASN A 48 16.01 -5.70 15.61
N CYS A 49 15.00 -6.56 15.72
CA CYS A 49 14.03 -6.47 16.82
C CYS A 49 14.54 -6.83 18.22
N ASN A 50 15.75 -7.36 18.31
CA ASN A 50 16.37 -7.60 19.61
C ASN A 50 16.97 -6.33 20.21
N ILE A 51 17.18 -5.27 19.43
CA ILE A 51 17.72 -3.99 19.93
C ILE A 51 16.66 -3.07 20.54
N THR A 52 15.37 -3.41 20.40
CA THR A 52 14.23 -2.63 20.92
C THR A 52 14.33 -2.28 22.40
N PRO A 53 14.77 -3.17 23.31
CA PRO A 53 14.96 -2.80 24.71
C PRO A 53 16.01 -1.70 24.90
N LEU A 54 17.09 -1.72 24.11
CA LEU A 54 18.12 -0.67 24.13
C LEU A 54 17.58 0.64 23.61
N HIS A 55 16.90 0.61 22.47
CA HIS A 55 16.29 1.79 21.88
C HIS A 55 15.30 2.45 22.85
N SER A 56 14.41 1.65 23.46
CA SER A 56 13.44 2.15 24.44
C SER A 56 14.14 2.75 25.67
N TYR A 57 15.22 2.13 26.15
CA TYR A 57 15.98 2.66 27.28
C TYR A 57 16.67 3.99 26.94
N MET A 58 17.25 4.11 25.74
CA MET A 58 17.82 5.35 25.20
C MET A 58 16.78 6.45 25.05
N TYR A 59 15.63 6.13 24.47
CA TYR A 59 14.53 7.07 24.26
C TYR A 59 14.02 7.66 25.57
N ASN A 60 13.90 6.84 26.61
CA ASN A 60 13.42 7.29 27.92
C ASN A 60 14.51 8.00 28.76
N ASN A 61 15.79 7.80 28.45
CA ASN A 61 16.91 8.30 29.28
C ASN A 61 18.06 8.90 28.43
N PRO A 62 17.81 9.84 27.50
CA PRO A 62 18.84 10.30 26.57
C PRO A 62 20.05 10.93 27.28
N GLY A 63 19.84 11.58 28.43
CA GLY A 63 20.91 12.21 29.23
C GLY A 63 21.87 11.24 29.93
N LYS A 64 21.57 9.93 29.96
CA LYS A 64 22.48 8.92 30.55
C LYS A 64 23.54 8.43 29.57
N PHE A 65 23.40 8.73 28.27
CA PHE A 65 24.27 8.19 27.23
C PHE A 65 25.31 9.22 26.79
N ILE A 66 26.56 8.75 26.68
CA ILE A 66 27.68 9.58 26.21
C ILE A 66 27.72 9.50 24.69
N ASN A 67 27.79 10.64 24.01
CA ASN A 67 27.85 10.75 22.54
C ASN A 67 26.74 9.97 21.80
N VAL A 68 25.48 10.18 22.21
CA VAL A 68 24.28 9.51 21.61
C VAL A 68 24.28 9.51 20.09
N ASN A 69 24.69 10.62 19.46
CA ASN A 69 24.69 10.79 18.01
C ASN A 69 25.66 9.84 17.29
N ARG A 70 26.61 9.23 18.00
CA ARG A 70 27.58 8.25 17.49
C ARG A 70 27.20 6.81 17.80
N ILE A 71 26.03 6.60 18.38
CA ILE A 71 25.43 5.27 18.53
C ILE A 71 24.57 5.05 17.30
N SER A 72 25.13 4.37 16.29
CA SER A 72 24.46 4.09 15.02
C SER A 72 24.49 2.60 14.69
N CYS A 73 23.68 2.19 13.73
CA CYS A 73 23.65 0.81 13.28
C CYS A 73 24.84 0.48 12.38
N LYS A 74 25.20 -0.79 12.30
CA LYS A 74 26.27 -1.28 11.41
C LYS A 74 26.05 -0.88 9.95
N ASP A 75 24.81 -0.99 9.47
CA ASP A 75 24.46 -0.80 8.05
C ASP A 75 23.92 0.60 7.75
N TRP A 76 23.70 1.44 8.78
CA TRP A 76 23.07 2.75 8.64
C TRP A 76 23.84 3.84 9.39
N THR A 77 24.03 4.97 8.73
CA THR A 77 24.69 6.16 9.28
C THR A 77 23.80 7.04 10.15
N ILE A 78 22.53 6.68 10.32
CA ILE A 78 21.56 7.42 11.13
C ILE A 78 21.73 7.00 12.61
N PRO A 79 21.67 7.94 13.57
CA PRO A 79 21.71 7.62 14.99
C PRO A 79 20.56 6.69 15.38
N LEU A 80 20.85 5.71 16.25
CA LEU A 80 19.88 4.71 16.70
C LEU A 80 18.63 5.35 17.31
N LEU A 81 18.78 6.48 18.02
CA LEU A 81 17.66 7.19 18.67
C LEU A 81 16.66 7.81 17.68
N GLU A 82 17.09 8.12 16.46
CA GLU A 82 16.24 8.73 15.42
C GLU A 82 15.47 7.67 14.62
N MET A 83 15.77 6.39 14.83
CA MET A 83 15.19 5.31 14.06
C MET A 83 13.80 4.94 14.54
N ASP A 84 12.90 4.72 13.59
CA ASP A 84 11.57 4.22 13.88
C ASP A 84 11.57 2.70 14.07
N MET A 85 11.54 2.27 15.33
CA MET A 85 11.51 0.85 15.69
C MET A 85 10.18 0.18 15.29
N ASP A 86 9.11 0.94 15.07
CA ASP A 86 7.87 0.38 14.54
C ASP A 86 8.07 -0.04 13.09
N LEU A 87 8.83 0.68 12.27
CA LEU A 87 9.09 0.21 10.89
C LEU A 87 9.99 -1.03 10.83
N ILE A 88 10.96 -1.14 11.74
CA ILE A 88 11.92 -2.27 11.79
C ILE A 88 11.26 -3.53 12.34
N CYS A 89 10.33 -3.37 13.31
CA CYS A 89 9.81 -4.48 14.10
C CYS A 89 8.31 -4.66 14.09
N SER A 90 7.59 -3.80 13.38
CA SER A 90 6.15 -3.94 13.34
C SER A 90 5.73 -5.09 12.44
N SER A 91 4.85 -5.90 13.03
CA SER A 91 3.95 -6.81 12.35
C SER A 91 3.08 -6.11 11.29
N ILE A 92 3.03 -4.77 11.23
CA ILE A 92 2.29 -4.01 10.21
C ILE A 92 2.68 -4.44 8.80
N LEU A 93 3.96 -4.65 8.50
CA LEU A 93 4.35 -5.12 7.16
C LEU A 93 3.76 -6.49 6.86
N SER A 94 3.75 -7.39 7.85
CA SER A 94 3.15 -8.72 7.73
C SER A 94 1.63 -8.66 7.58
N THR A 95 0.95 -7.77 8.31
CA THR A 95 -0.50 -7.60 8.19
C THR A 95 -0.90 -6.93 6.88
N LEU A 96 -0.16 -5.92 6.41
CA LEU A 96 -0.41 -5.27 5.12
C LEU A 96 -0.25 -6.23 3.94
N ILE A 97 0.81 -7.05 3.95
CA ILE A 97 1.01 -8.11 2.95
C ILE A 97 -0.17 -9.08 2.99
N SER A 98 -0.61 -9.50 4.18
CA SER A 98 -1.75 -10.42 4.32
C SER A 98 -3.07 -9.83 3.78
N ILE A 99 -3.34 -8.55 4.05
CA ILE A 99 -4.54 -7.84 3.56
C ILE A 99 -4.49 -7.72 2.03
N SER A 100 -3.32 -7.37 1.47
CA SER A 100 -3.12 -7.27 0.03
C SER A 100 -3.43 -8.58 -0.69
N ILE A 101 -2.93 -9.69 -0.15
CA ILE A 101 -3.18 -11.04 -0.68
C ILE A 101 -4.67 -11.39 -0.59
N ALA A 102 -5.32 -11.13 0.55
CA ALA A 102 -6.73 -11.43 0.75
C ALA A 102 -7.64 -10.68 -0.24
N LEU A 103 -7.36 -9.39 -0.46
CA LEU A 103 -8.08 -8.58 -1.46
C LEU A 103 -7.88 -9.11 -2.88
N GLY A 104 -6.65 -9.47 -3.25
CA GLY A 104 -6.35 -10.06 -4.54
C GLY A 104 -7.14 -11.36 -4.79
N VAL A 105 -7.18 -12.25 -3.80
CA VAL A 105 -7.95 -13.50 -3.86
C VAL A 105 -9.45 -13.23 -4.01
N LEU A 106 -9.98 -12.26 -3.26
CA LEU A 106 -11.40 -11.88 -3.37
C LEU A 106 -11.75 -11.37 -4.77
N CYS A 107 -10.91 -10.51 -5.37
CA CYS A 107 -11.10 -10.02 -6.73
C CYS A 107 -11.09 -11.16 -7.76
N LEU A 108 -10.19 -12.14 -7.61
CA LEU A 108 -10.14 -13.30 -8.50
C LEU A 108 -11.41 -14.15 -8.41
N ILE A 109 -11.90 -14.40 -7.19
CA ILE A 109 -13.14 -15.16 -6.97
C ILE A 109 -14.32 -14.45 -7.64
N VAL A 110 -14.48 -13.14 -7.42
CA VAL A 110 -15.56 -12.34 -8.03
C VAL A 110 -15.45 -12.35 -9.57
N GLY A 111 -14.24 -12.20 -10.10
CA GLY A 111 -13.98 -12.28 -11.54
C GLY A 111 -14.40 -13.63 -12.14
N ILE A 112 -14.02 -14.74 -11.50
CA ILE A 112 -14.39 -16.09 -11.94
C ILE A 112 -15.91 -16.30 -11.88
N LEU A 113 -16.56 -15.91 -10.77
CA LEU A 113 -18.01 -16.01 -10.63
C LEU A 113 -18.75 -15.20 -11.70
N THR A 114 -18.25 -13.99 -11.99
CA THR A 114 -18.80 -13.15 -13.06
C THR A 114 -18.65 -13.82 -14.43
N LEU A 115 -17.47 -14.38 -14.73
CA LEU A 115 -17.25 -15.11 -15.99
C LEU A 115 -18.15 -16.34 -16.12
N VAL A 116 -18.32 -17.11 -15.05
CA VAL A 116 -19.23 -18.27 -15.02
C VAL A 116 -20.67 -17.84 -15.22
N TYR A 117 -21.12 -16.79 -14.51
CA TYR A 117 -22.47 -16.24 -14.65
C TYR A 117 -22.73 -15.76 -16.09
N LEU A 118 -21.80 -15.01 -16.67
CA LEU A 118 -21.90 -14.54 -18.05
C LEU A 118 -21.93 -15.71 -19.03
N ARG A 119 -21.07 -16.73 -18.85
CA ARG A 119 -21.12 -17.94 -19.69
C ARG A 119 -22.45 -18.67 -19.60
N HIS A 120 -23.00 -18.81 -18.39
CA HIS A 120 -24.28 -19.48 -18.18
C HIS A 120 -25.41 -18.70 -18.85
N ARG A 121 -25.45 -17.39 -18.65
CA ARG A 121 -26.44 -16.52 -19.31
C ARG A 121 -26.35 -16.64 -20.83
N LEU A 122 -25.14 -16.60 -21.39
CA LEU A 122 -24.92 -16.72 -22.83
C LEU A 122 -25.42 -18.06 -23.40
N ARG A 123 -25.14 -19.19 -22.73
CA ARG A 123 -25.64 -20.51 -23.14
C ARG A 123 -27.16 -20.59 -23.11
N VAL A 124 -27.78 -20.12 -22.04
CA VAL A 124 -29.25 -20.13 -21.91
C VAL A 124 -29.89 -19.22 -22.94
N THR A 125 -29.35 -18.03 -23.19
CA THR A 125 -29.87 -17.12 -24.23
C THR A 125 -29.73 -17.70 -25.64
N ALA A 126 -28.62 -18.39 -25.93
CA ALA A 126 -28.43 -19.06 -27.22
C ALA A 126 -29.41 -20.22 -27.41
N TRP A 127 -29.58 -21.05 -26.38
CA TRP A 127 -30.52 -22.18 -26.41
C TRP A 127 -31.98 -21.71 -26.60
N LEU A 128 -32.40 -20.65 -25.88
CA LEU A 128 -33.74 -20.07 -26.01
C LEU A 128 -34.00 -19.44 -27.39
N ALA A 129 -32.97 -18.90 -28.04
CA ALA A 129 -33.07 -18.34 -29.39
C ALA A 129 -33.23 -19.43 -30.45
N GLU A 130 -32.48 -20.53 -30.32
CA GLU A 130 -32.57 -21.68 -31.22
C GLU A 130 -33.93 -22.39 -31.13
N HIS A 131 -34.50 -22.50 -29.93
CA HIS A 131 -35.79 -23.16 -29.71
C HIS A 131 -37.00 -22.22 -29.84
N GLY A 132 -36.80 -20.98 -30.30
CA GLY A 132 -37.89 -20.05 -30.65
C GLY A 132 -38.72 -19.54 -29.47
N VAL A 133 -38.25 -19.72 -28.23
CA VAL A 133 -38.97 -19.38 -26.98
C VAL A 133 -38.89 -17.88 -26.66
N ASN A 134 -37.98 -17.13 -27.31
CA ASN A 134 -37.85 -15.68 -27.12
C ASN A 134 -38.13 -14.91 -28.43
N ARG A 135 -39.38 -14.47 -28.63
CA ARG A 135 -39.83 -13.70 -29.83
C ARG A 135 -39.78 -12.16 -29.67
N VAL A 136 -38.94 -11.60 -28.79
CA VAL A 136 -38.93 -10.14 -28.52
C VAL A 136 -37.59 -9.44 -28.78
N LEU A 137 -36.50 -10.14 -29.11
CA LEU A 137 -35.20 -9.49 -29.37
C LEU A 137 -34.70 -9.58 -30.83
N SER A 138 -35.62 -9.63 -31.79
CA SER A 138 -35.32 -9.35 -33.20
C SER A 138 -35.95 -8.03 -33.64
N ARG A 139 -35.51 -6.91 -33.04
CA ARG A 139 -35.56 -5.55 -33.64
C ARG A 139 -34.87 -4.49 -32.76
N GLN A 140 -33.54 -4.43 -32.82
CA GLN A 140 -32.84 -3.15 -32.95
C GLN A 140 -31.67 -3.40 -33.92
N PRO A 141 -31.80 -3.05 -35.20
CA PRO A 141 -30.62 -2.89 -36.03
C PRO A 141 -29.81 -1.73 -35.44
N ILE A 142 -28.50 -1.93 -35.37
CA ILE A 142 -27.52 -0.86 -35.13
C ILE A 142 -27.87 0.26 -36.12
N ARG A 143 -28.42 1.39 -35.63
CA ARG A 143 -28.59 2.59 -36.46
C ARG A 143 -27.23 3.25 -36.60
N THR A 144 -26.47 2.82 -37.60
CA THR A 144 -25.33 3.55 -38.12
C THR A 144 -25.83 4.76 -38.91
N ASP A 145 -26.37 5.78 -38.23
CA ASP A 145 -26.55 7.10 -38.82
C ASP A 145 -25.66 8.09 -38.06
N ARG A 146 -24.35 7.95 -38.23
CA ARG A 146 -23.44 9.08 -38.07
C ARG A 146 -23.55 9.92 -39.35
N ALA A 147 -24.67 10.63 -39.51
CA ALA A 147 -24.71 11.75 -40.43
C ALA A 147 -23.80 12.84 -39.85
N LYS A 148 -22.66 13.05 -40.51
CA LYS A 148 -21.77 14.17 -40.28
C LYS A 148 -22.55 15.47 -40.55
N PRO A 149 -22.52 16.48 -39.67
CA PRO A 149 -22.91 17.81 -40.08
C PRO A 149 -21.79 18.34 -40.98
N ASP A 150 -21.95 18.20 -42.30
CA ASP A 150 -21.25 19.10 -43.23
C ASP A 150 -22.08 20.38 -43.29
N ALA A 151 -21.51 21.40 -42.67
CA ALA A 151 -21.88 22.77 -42.94
C ALA A 151 -21.64 23.06 -44.42
N ASP A 152 -22.44 23.99 -44.94
CA ASP A 152 -22.22 24.76 -46.16
C ASP A 152 -22.91 24.24 -47.44
N LYS A 153 -24.10 24.78 -47.72
CA LYS A 153 -24.32 25.64 -48.90
C LYS A 153 -25.73 26.26 -48.94
N ILE A 154 -25.70 27.59 -49.07
CA ILE A 154 -26.80 28.53 -49.32
C ILE A 154 -27.43 28.24 -50.71
N PRO A 155 -28.75 28.41 -50.91
CA PRO A 155 -29.41 28.14 -52.18
C PRO A 155 -29.19 29.31 -53.16
N MET A 156 -28.89 28.99 -54.42
CA MET A 156 -28.94 29.94 -55.54
C MET A 156 -29.59 29.27 -56.76
N SER A 157 -30.80 29.74 -57.04
CA SER A 157 -31.37 30.08 -58.37
C SER A 157 -31.32 29.07 -59.53
N GLY A 158 -32.50 28.81 -60.13
CA GLY A 158 -32.57 28.37 -61.53
C GLY A 158 -33.78 27.51 -61.90
N ASP A 159 -34.90 28.16 -62.26
CA ASP A 159 -35.77 27.87 -63.42
C ASP A 159 -35.92 26.43 -63.94
N LYS A 160 -37.15 25.86 -63.87
CA LYS A 160 -38.09 25.85 -65.01
C LYS A 160 -39.40 25.10 -64.71
N GLN A 161 -40.46 25.65 -65.28
CA GLN A 161 -41.84 25.18 -65.31
C GLN A 161 -42.02 23.74 -65.77
N GLU A 162 -43.06 23.09 -65.24
CA GLU A 162 -44.06 22.46 -66.11
C GLU A 162 -45.46 22.64 -65.52
N ASN A 163 -46.37 23.03 -66.41
CA ASN A 163 -47.66 23.64 -66.19
C ASN A 163 -48.72 22.65 -66.69
N CYS A 164 -49.78 22.40 -65.93
CA CYS A 164 -51.01 21.79 -66.46
C CYS A 164 -52.19 22.58 -65.90
N ILE A 165 -52.68 23.49 -66.75
CA ILE A 165 -53.91 24.26 -66.58
C ILE A 165 -55.06 23.45 -67.20
N LEU A 166 -56.22 23.38 -66.53
CA LEU A 166 -57.51 23.92 -67.00
C LEU A 166 -58.71 23.30 -66.26
N LEU A 167 -59.35 24.17 -65.46
CA LEU A 167 -60.80 24.34 -65.26
C LEU A 167 -61.58 24.31 -66.62
N PRO A 168 -62.93 24.26 -66.68
CA PRO A 168 -63.94 24.84 -65.77
C PRO A 168 -65.15 23.88 -65.53
N ASP A 169 -66.27 24.18 -64.88
CA ASP A 169 -66.99 25.40 -64.45
C ASP A 169 -67.47 25.26 -62.98
#